data_AF-A0A376YL29-F1
#
_entry.id   AF-A0A376YL29-F1
#
_cell.length_a   1.000
_cell.length_b   1.000
_cell.length_c   1.000
_cell.angle_alpha   90.00
_cell.angle_beta   90.00
_cell.angle_gamma   90.00
#
_symmetry.space_group_name_H-M   'P 1'
#
loop_
_entity.id
_entity.type
_entity.pdbx_description
1 polymer ?
#
loop_
_entity_poly.entity_id
_entity_poly.type
_entity_poly.pdbx_seq_one_letter_code
_entity_poly.pdbx_strand_id
1 'polypeptide(L)'
;MRLDKGNETIEEASKIPVGINSAGQWKVMSKEDMKKKLNLHSPDHWDTYCFAMLADYVPQDEVLSVEDEAQVDEALAWLNE
;
A
#
# COMPACT_ATOMS: atom_id res chain seq x y z
N MET A 1 7.60 -3.85 -8.84
CA MET A 1 7.99 -2.55 -8.25
C MET A 1 9.49 -2.58 -7.94
N ARG A 2 10.28 -1.60 -8.37
CA ARG A 2 11.72 -1.51 -8.07
C ARG A 2 11.94 -0.44 -7.00
N LEU A 3 12.55 -0.79 -5.87
CA LEU A 3 12.96 0.20 -4.87
C LEU A 3 13.98 1.17 -5.49
N ASP A 4 13.92 2.44 -5.08
CA ASP A 4 14.92 3.42 -5.45
C ASP A 4 16.30 3.00 -4.94
N LYS A 5 17.36 3.52 -5.57
CA LYS A 5 18.73 3.17 -5.19
C LYS A 5 19.22 3.92 -3.94
N GLY A 6 18.42 4.86 -3.43
CA GLY A 6 18.74 5.65 -2.27
C GLY A 6 18.56 4.86 -0.98
N ASN A 7 19.21 5.33 0.10
CA ASN A 7 19.03 4.74 1.42
C ASN A 7 17.81 5.31 2.16
N GLU A 8 17.19 6.38 1.63
CA GLU A 8 16.10 7.12 2.26
C GLU A 8 14.89 6.22 2.53
N THR A 9 14.44 5.47 1.52
CA THR A 9 13.31 4.53 1.66
C THR A 9 13.58 3.46 2.72
N ILE A 10 14.79 2.90 2.76
CA ILE A 10 15.15 1.88 3.75
C ILE A 10 15.17 2.50 5.16
N GLU A 11 15.73 3.69 5.28
CA GLU A 11 15.80 4.41 6.55
C GLU A 11 14.40 4.74 7.08
N GLU A 12 13.52 5.27 6.24
CA GLU A 12 12.12 5.56 6.57
C GLU A 12 11.37 4.28 6.97
N ALA A 13 11.42 3.25 6.13
CA ALA A 13 10.74 1.97 6.37
C ALA A 13 11.17 1.32 7.69
N SER A 14 12.46 1.38 8.02
CA SER A 14 13.01 0.78 9.25
C SER A 14 12.56 1.47 10.54
N LYS A 15 12.10 2.74 10.44
CA LYS A 15 11.74 3.58 11.60
C LYS A 15 10.24 3.74 11.77
N ILE A 16 9.41 3.09 10.95
CA ILE A 16 7.96 3.19 11.03
C ILE A 16 7.45 2.71 12.40
N PRO A 17 6.84 3.59 13.22
CA PRO A 17 6.31 3.19 14.50
C PRO A 17 4.97 2.48 14.34
N VAL A 18 4.91 1.22 14.77
CA VAL A 18 3.72 0.38 14.70
C VAL A 18 3.40 -0.20 16.08
N GLY A 19 2.10 -0.26 16.41
CA GLY A 19 1.62 -0.89 17.64
C GLY A 19 0.25 -1.51 17.47
N ILE A 20 -0.29 -2.05 18.56
CA ILE A 20 -1.64 -2.62 18.63
C ILE A 20 -2.55 -1.66 19.39
N ASN A 21 -3.71 -1.33 18.82
CA ASN A 21 -4.71 -0.50 19.49
C ASN A 21 -5.56 -1.30 20.50
N SER A 22 -6.44 -0.63 21.24
CA SER A 22 -7.32 -1.29 22.23
C SER A 22 -8.32 -2.29 21.63
N ALA A 23 -8.56 -2.23 20.31
CA ALA A 23 -9.38 -3.18 19.57
C ALA A 23 -8.58 -4.37 19.03
N GLY A 24 -7.28 -4.47 19.33
CA GLY A 24 -6.42 -5.55 18.86
C GLY A 24 -5.93 -5.40 17.41
N GLN A 25 -6.09 -4.22 16.80
CA GLN A 25 -5.70 -3.98 15.42
C GLN A 25 -4.28 -3.41 15.33
N TRP A 26 -3.54 -3.85 14.32
CA TRP A 26 -2.28 -3.22 13.91
C TRP A 26 -2.54 -1.77 13.48
N LYS A 27 -1.84 -0.84 14.10
CA LYS A 27 -1.97 0.59 13.83
C LYS A 27 -0.58 1.22 13.69
N VAL A 28 -0.37 1.85 12.54
CA VAL A 28 0.78 2.72 12.29
C VAL A 28 0.49 4.09 12.89
N MET A 29 1.51 4.73 13.49
CA MET A 29 1.40 6.09 14.01
C MET A 29 1.13 7.10 12.88
N SER A 30 0.38 8.18 13.13
CA SER A 30 0.18 9.23 12.11
C SER A 30 1.44 10.07 11.91
N LYS A 31 1.62 10.63 10.70
CA LYS A 31 2.76 11.52 10.37
C LYS A 31 2.93 12.66 11.38
N GLU A 32 1.83 13.28 11.77
CA GLU A 32 1.84 14.36 12.75
C GLU A 32 2.40 13.91 14.10
N ASP A 33 1.96 12.74 14.57
CA ASP A 33 2.41 12.18 15.85
C ASP A 33 3.86 11.71 15.78
N MET A 34 4.30 11.13 14.65
CA MET A 34 5.70 10.78 14.43
C MET A 34 6.61 12.01 14.58
N LYS A 35 6.21 13.14 13.99
CA LYS A 35 6.96 14.39 14.10
C LYS A 35 6.91 14.98 15.51
N LYS A 36 5.73 15.07 16.10
CA LYS A 36 5.52 15.72 17.42
C LYS A 36 6.13 14.91 18.57
N LYS A 37 6.01 13.58 18.56
CA LYS A 37 6.36 12.71 19.70
C LYS A 37 7.74 12.07 19.57
N LEU A 38 8.18 11.77 18.35
CA LEU A 38 9.43 11.03 18.11
C LEU A 38 10.47 11.85 17.34
N ASN A 39 10.13 13.08 16.94
CA ASN A 39 10.95 13.92 16.06
C ASN A 39 11.41 13.23 14.76
N LEU A 40 10.62 12.26 14.28
CA LEU A 40 10.84 11.62 13.00
C LEU A 40 10.35 12.54 11.87
N HIS A 41 11.03 12.50 10.72
CA HIS A 41 10.51 13.15 9.51
C HIS A 41 9.34 12.34 8.94
N SER A 42 8.58 12.97 8.03
CA SER A 42 7.50 12.27 7.33
C SER A 42 8.10 11.18 6.43
N PRO A 43 7.62 9.92 6.50
CA PRO A 43 8.16 8.82 5.70
C PRO A 43 7.53 8.80 4.30
N ASP A 44 7.69 9.88 3.55
CA ASP A 44 6.97 10.08 2.28
C ASP A 44 7.46 9.13 1.16
N HIS A 45 8.75 8.75 1.18
CA HIS A 45 9.28 7.78 0.23
C HIS A 45 8.67 6.41 0.50
N TRP A 46 8.67 5.97 1.76
CA TRP A 46 8.07 4.70 2.16
C TRP A 46 6.55 4.65 1.91
N ASP A 47 5.83 5.72 2.21
CA ASP A 47 4.38 5.79 1.95
C ASP A 47 4.05 5.61 0.46
N THR A 48 4.88 6.15 -0.44
CA THR A 48 4.71 5.96 -1.90
C THR A 48 4.73 4.48 -2.28
N TYR A 49 5.63 3.70 -1.69
CA TYR A 49 5.68 2.24 -1.89
C TYR A 49 4.48 1.54 -1.25
N CYS A 50 4.01 2.00 -0.08
CA CYS A 50 2.80 1.46 0.56
C CYS A 50 1.55 1.65 -0.31
N PHE A 51 1.39 2.82 -0.95
CA PHE A 51 0.25 3.09 -1.83
C PHE A 51 0.21 2.14 -3.03
N ALA A 52 1.36 1.73 -3.55
CA ALA A 52 1.42 0.76 -4.63
C ALA A 52 0.93 -0.65 -4.22
N MET A 53 0.84 -0.93 -2.91
CA MET A 53 0.23 -2.16 -2.37
C MET A 53 -1.28 -2.04 -2.15
N LEU A 54 -1.87 -0.84 -2.30
CA LEU A 54 -3.31 -0.62 -2.16
C LEU A 54 -4.06 -0.75 -3.49
N ALA A 55 -3.35 -0.74 -4.62
CA ALA A 55 -3.95 -0.88 -5.93
C ALA A 55 -3.82 -2.34 -6.40
N ASP A 56 -4.95 -2.98 -6.68
CA ASP A 56 -5.01 -4.14 -7.59
C ASP A 56 -4.77 -3.64 -9.01
N TYR A 57 -3.52 -3.25 -9.29
CA TYR A 57 -3.13 -2.75 -10.59
C TYR A 57 -3.13 -3.91 -11.59
N VAL A 58 -4.12 -3.92 -12.49
CA VAL A 58 -4.17 -4.75 -13.70
C VAL A 58 -3.55 -3.95 -14.85
N PRO A 59 -2.34 -4.31 -15.34
CA PRO A 59 -1.78 -3.71 -16.54
C PRO A 59 -2.73 -3.81 -17.73
N GLN A 60 -2.81 -2.76 -18.55
CA GLN A 60 -3.64 -2.76 -19.76
C GLN A 60 -3.28 -3.91 -20.73
N ASP A 61 -2.01 -4.32 -20.76
CA ASP A 61 -1.51 -5.42 -21.58
C ASP A 61 -1.29 -6.71 -20.78
N GLU A 62 -1.88 -6.83 -19.57
CA GLU A 62 -1.83 -8.08 -18.82
C GLU A 62 -2.61 -9.15 -19.59
N VAL A 63 -1.91 -10.22 -19.96
CA VAL A 63 -2.55 -11.41 -20.53
C VAL A 63 -3.26 -12.09 -19.37
N LEU A 64 -4.55 -11.76 -19.24
CA LEU A 64 -5.45 -12.38 -18.28
C LEU A 64 -5.41 -13.90 -18.43
N SER A 65 -5.37 -14.60 -17.29
CA SER A 65 -5.56 -16.05 -17.30
C SER A 65 -7.04 -16.37 -17.61
N VAL A 66 -7.32 -17.62 -17.98
CA VAL A 66 -8.71 -18.07 -18.23
C VAL A 66 -9.61 -17.88 -16.99
N GLU A 67 -9.02 -17.90 -15.79
CA GLU A 67 -9.72 -17.67 -14.52
C GLU A 67 -10.09 -16.19 -14.33
N ASP A 68 -9.26 -15.27 -14.84
CA ASP A 68 -9.54 -13.83 -14.80
C ASP A 68 -10.61 -13.43 -15.82
N GLU A 69 -10.66 -14.08 -16.99
CA GLU A 69 -11.73 -13.89 -18.00
C GLU A 69 -13.11 -14.21 -17.42
N ALA A 70 -13.23 -15.27 -16.63
CA ALA A 70 -14.49 -15.67 -16.00
C ALA A 70 -15.01 -14.64 -14.98
N GLN A 71 -14.12 -13.97 -14.24
CA GLN A 71 -14.49 -12.91 -13.31
C GLN A 71 -14.95 -11.64 -14.03
N VAL A 72 -14.33 -11.32 -15.17
CA VAL A 72 -14.75 -10.18 -16.01
C VAL A 72 -16.14 -10.43 -16.58
N ASP A 73 -16.41 -11.63 -17.09
CA ASP A 73 -17.73 -12.00 -17.62
C ASP A 73 -18.83 -11.93 -16.54
N GLU A 74 -18.54 -12.39 -15.32
CA GLU A 74 -19.47 -12.28 -14.18
C GLU A 74 -19.75 -10.80 -13.82
N ALA A 75 -18.72 -9.96 -13.74
CA ALA A 75 -18.87 -8.54 -13.46
C ALA A 75 -19.63 -7.79 -14.57
N LEU A 76 -19.40 -8.14 -15.84
CA LEU A 76 -20.12 -7.59 -16.99
C LEU A 76 -21.59 -8.04 -17.00
N ALA A 77 -21.89 -9.28 -16.59
CA ALA A 77 -23.27 -9.74 -16.46
C ALA A 77 -24.02 -8.95 -15.37
N TRP A 78 -23.39 -8.72 -14.21
CA TRP A 78 -23.97 -7.93 -13.12
C TRP A 78 -24.24 -6.47 -13.51
N LEU A 79 -23.36 -5.85 -14.30
CA LEU A 79 -23.52 -4.47 -14.78
C LEU A 79 -24.67 -4.27 -15.77
N ASN A 80 -25.13 -5.35 -16.41
CA ASN A 80 -26.20 -5.33 -17.41
C ASN A 80 -27.57 -5.77 -16.84
N GLU A 81 -27.66 -6.07 -15.54
CA GLU A 81 -28.92 -6.21 -14.79
C GLU A 81 -29.40 -4.87 -14.22
#